data_AF-A0A6I6N9H1-F1
#
_entry.id   AF-A0A6I6N9H1-F1
#
_cell.length_a   1.000
_cell.length_b   1.000
_cell.length_c   1.000
_cell.angle_alpha   90.00
_cell.angle_beta   90.00
_cell.angle_gamma   90.00
#
_symmetry.space_group_name_H-M   'P 1'
#
loop_
_entity.id
_entity.type
_entity.pdbx_description
1 polymer ?
#
loop_
_entity_poly.entity_id
_entity_poly.type
_entity_poly.pdbx_seq_one_letter_code
_entity_poly.pdbx_strand_id
1 'polypeptide(L)'
;MAYANTAGIIYSPGAGSSAPSFSPDGRTLAFVEDGDQGEAFGPEDSRGRVALWDVTDPHAPVPQGGMAYQDSISISGTVAFSPTGHFLVTTVSESVDVWSGDPEDDEHQLCTAVGDAIDPKEWQKYVPHERYTPPCEQPNVPDVIHPVPTGAP
;
A
#
# COMPACT_ATOMS: atom_id res chain seq x y z
N MET A 1 4.27 -22.68 34.69
CA MET A 1 3.27 -21.88 33.94
C MET A 1 4.01 -20.64 33.47
N ALA A 2 4.38 -20.57 32.19
CA ALA A 2 5.09 -19.42 31.64
C ALA A 2 4.05 -18.37 31.24
N TYR A 3 4.18 -17.17 31.81
CA TYR A 3 3.47 -15.99 31.29
C TYR A 3 4.06 -15.71 29.92
N ALA A 4 3.27 -15.87 28.87
CA ALA A 4 3.64 -15.36 27.55
C ALA A 4 3.67 -13.83 27.66
N ASN A 5 4.87 -13.25 27.59
CA ASN A 5 5.06 -11.80 27.60
C ASN A 5 4.72 -11.24 26.21
N THR A 6 3.44 -11.34 25.83
CA THR A 6 2.97 -10.83 24.54
C THR A 6 3.03 -9.30 24.55
N ALA A 7 3.81 -8.73 23.64
CA ALA A 7 3.91 -7.27 23.50
C ALA A 7 2.68 -6.68 22.81
N GLY A 8 2.17 -7.32 21.76
CA GLY A 8 0.91 -6.94 21.12
C GLY A 8 0.32 -8.06 20.28
N ILE A 9 -0.91 -7.86 19.81
CA ILE A 9 -1.65 -8.83 19.00
C ILE A 9 -2.25 -8.09 17.81
N ILE A 10 -1.98 -8.61 16.61
CA ILE A 10 -2.65 -8.23 15.37
C ILE A 10 -3.66 -9.33 15.06
N TYR A 11 -4.93 -8.95 14.88
CA TYR A 11 -5.99 -9.87 14.47
C TYR A 11 -6.29 -9.64 12.99
N SER A 12 -5.99 -10.63 12.15
CA SER A 12 -6.29 -10.60 10.72
C SER A 12 -6.86 -11.95 10.24
N PRO A 13 -7.85 -11.94 9.33
CA PRO A 13 -8.27 -13.13 8.60
C PRO A 13 -7.07 -13.75 7.87
N GLY A 14 -6.91 -15.08 7.91
CA GLY A 14 -5.79 -15.76 7.23
C GLY A 14 -4.43 -15.73 7.95
N ALA A 15 -4.27 -14.96 9.05
CA ALA A 15 -2.99 -14.85 9.76
C ALA A 15 -2.38 -16.22 10.15
N GLY A 16 -3.23 -17.17 10.53
CA GLY A 16 -2.84 -18.50 10.99
C GLY A 16 -2.24 -19.41 9.92
N SER A 17 -2.34 -19.06 8.64
CA SER A 17 -1.80 -19.82 7.51
C SER A 17 -0.57 -19.17 6.85
N SER A 18 -0.16 -18.01 7.34
CA SER A 18 0.94 -17.23 6.77
C SER A 18 2.26 -17.41 7.52
N ALA A 19 3.38 -17.20 6.83
CA ALA A 19 4.70 -17.01 7.45
C ALA A 19 5.06 -15.51 7.48
N PRO A 20 4.83 -14.80 8.61
CA PRO A 20 5.12 -13.36 8.69
C PRO A 20 6.61 -13.06 8.62
N SER A 21 6.95 -11.88 8.13
CA SER A 21 8.33 -11.40 7.94
C SER A 21 8.49 -9.97 8.41
N PHE A 22 9.62 -9.65 9.05
CA PHE A 22 9.97 -8.28 9.42
C PHE A 22 10.82 -7.65 8.32
N SER A 23 10.65 -6.35 8.11
CA SER A 23 11.61 -5.53 7.37
C SER A 23 12.97 -5.54 8.07
N PRO A 24 14.09 -5.31 7.35
CA PRO A 24 15.43 -5.32 7.94
C PRO A 24 15.63 -4.30 9.07
N ASP A 25 14.88 -3.18 9.05
CA ASP A 25 14.89 -2.17 10.11
C ASP A 25 13.97 -2.50 11.29
N GLY A 26 13.20 -3.59 11.20
CA GLY A 26 12.31 -4.10 12.24
C GLY A 26 11.03 -3.28 12.46
N ARG A 27 10.74 -2.30 11.60
CA ARG A 27 9.60 -1.38 11.76
C ARG A 27 8.34 -1.84 11.06
N THR A 28 8.47 -2.68 10.04
CA THR A 28 7.35 -3.17 9.26
C THR A 28 7.24 -4.68 9.40
N LEU A 29 6.02 -5.17 9.62
CA LEU A 29 5.67 -6.58 9.56
C LEU A 29 4.81 -6.82 8.32
N ALA A 30 5.19 -7.82 7.52
CA ALA A 30 4.43 -8.26 6.37
C ALA A 30 3.95 -9.70 6.54
N PHE A 31 2.71 -9.98 6.15
CA PHE A 31 2.17 -11.34 6.09
C PHE A 31 1.04 -11.43 5.07
N VAL A 32 0.76 -12.64 4.59
CA VAL A 32 -0.38 -12.88 3.70
C VAL A 32 -1.65 -12.95 4.56
N GLU A 33 -2.67 -12.16 4.21
CA GLU A 33 -4.01 -12.25 4.78
C GLU A 33 -5.02 -12.73 3.74
N ASP A 34 -6.10 -13.32 4.24
CA ASP A 34 -7.30 -13.52 3.42
C ASP A 34 -7.88 -12.16 3.05
N GLY A 35 -8.29 -12.02 1.78
CA GLY A 35 -9.02 -10.85 1.34
C GLY A 35 -10.27 -10.65 2.18
N ASP A 36 -10.38 -9.49 2.79
CA ASP A 36 -11.63 -9.08 3.44
C ASP A 36 -12.77 -9.14 2.42
N GLN A 37 -13.93 -9.66 2.82
CA GLN A 37 -15.19 -9.58 2.06
C GLN A 37 -15.76 -8.15 2.09
N GLY A 38 -14.91 -7.16 2.33
CA GLY A 38 -15.27 -5.79 2.59
C GLY A 38 -15.84 -5.13 1.34
N GLU A 39 -16.75 -4.19 1.58
CA GLU A 39 -17.52 -3.39 0.60
C GLU A 39 -16.66 -2.74 -0.51
N ALA A 40 -15.33 -2.67 -0.36
CA ALA A 40 -14.40 -2.12 -1.35
C ALA A 40 -14.24 -2.99 -2.60
N PHE A 41 -14.36 -4.32 -2.48
CA PHE A 41 -14.19 -5.24 -3.62
C PHE A 41 -15.42 -6.13 -3.86
N GLY A 42 -16.37 -6.21 -2.92
CA GLY A 42 -17.60 -6.99 -3.08
C GLY A 42 -17.41 -8.47 -2.73
N PRO A 43 -18.50 -9.19 -2.43
CA PRO A 43 -18.47 -10.53 -1.82
C PRO A 43 -17.92 -11.65 -2.74
N GLU A 44 -17.62 -11.33 -4.00
CA GLU A 44 -17.14 -12.24 -5.03
C GLU A 44 -15.65 -12.04 -5.33
N ASP A 45 -15.03 -10.98 -4.81
CA ASP A 45 -13.61 -10.62 -4.97
C ASP A 45 -12.82 -10.84 -3.67
N SER A 46 -12.93 -12.04 -3.10
CA SER A 46 -12.10 -12.46 -1.97
C SER A 46 -10.66 -12.73 -2.43
N ARG A 47 -9.93 -11.67 -2.78
CA ARG A 47 -8.55 -11.77 -3.24
C ARG A 47 -7.64 -11.64 -2.02
N GLY A 48 -6.82 -12.66 -1.78
CA GLY A 48 -5.77 -12.56 -0.76
C GLY A 48 -4.91 -11.32 -1.00
N ARG A 49 -4.27 -10.83 0.06
CA ARG A 49 -3.33 -9.69 -0.05
C ARG A 49 -2.14 -9.89 0.86
N VAL A 50 -1.06 -9.20 0.56
CA VAL A 50 0.07 -9.03 1.48
C VAL A 50 -0.23 -7.81 2.34
N ALA A 51 -0.52 -8.01 3.62
CA ALA A 51 -0.77 -6.95 4.57
C ALA A 51 0.54 -6.40 5.14
N LEU A 52 0.63 -5.08 5.28
CA LEU A 52 1.76 -4.37 5.88
C LEU A 52 1.31 -3.65 7.15
N TRP A 53 2.11 -3.78 8.21
CA TRP A 53 1.85 -3.20 9.52
C TRP A 53 3.08 -2.49 10.05
N ASP A 54 2.91 -1.26 10.53
CA ASP A 54 3.89 -0.59 11.39
C ASP A 54 3.86 -1.26 12.75
N VAL A 55 5.02 -1.72 13.20
CA VAL A 55 5.24 -2.40 14.48
C VAL A 55 6.34 -1.71 15.30
N THR A 56 6.62 -0.45 14.99
CA THR A 56 7.59 0.38 15.72
C THR A 56 7.23 0.46 17.21
N ASP A 57 5.94 0.57 17.53
CA ASP A 57 5.40 0.29 18.86
C ASP A 57 4.67 -1.06 18.85
N PRO A 58 5.25 -2.13 19.43
CA PRO A 58 4.62 -3.44 19.42
C PRO A 58 3.33 -3.48 20.27
N HIS A 59 3.09 -2.50 21.16
CA HIS A 59 1.85 -2.40 21.93
C HIS A 59 0.72 -1.72 21.15
N ALA A 60 1.04 -1.05 20.04
CA ALA A 60 0.08 -0.37 19.19
C ALA A 60 0.44 -0.52 17.69
N PRO A 61 0.39 -1.74 17.13
CA PRO A 61 0.60 -1.94 15.70
C PRO A 61 -0.42 -1.16 14.85
N VAL A 62 0.03 -0.53 13.77
CA VAL A 62 -0.81 0.30 12.89
C VAL A 62 -0.83 -0.30 11.48
N PRO A 63 -2.00 -0.51 10.86
CA PRO A 63 -2.06 -0.98 9.48
C PRO A 63 -1.52 0.10 8.53
N GLN A 64 -0.59 -0.26 7.64
CA GLN A 64 -0.03 0.63 6.62
C GLN A 64 -0.64 0.43 5.23
N GLY A 65 -1.40 -0.66 5.04
CA GLY A 65 -2.00 -1.02 3.76
C GLY A 65 -1.56 -2.41 3.31
N GLY A 66 -1.58 -2.65 2.01
CA GLY A 66 -1.16 -3.94 1.48
C GLY A 66 -1.25 -4.03 -0.04
N MET A 67 -0.67 -5.10 -0.57
CA MET A 67 -0.62 -5.39 -2.00
C MET A 67 -1.60 -6.50 -2.32
N ALA A 68 -2.60 -6.20 -3.14
CA ALA A 68 -3.62 -7.15 -3.54
C ALA A 68 -3.13 -8.03 -4.70
N TYR A 69 -3.44 -9.31 -4.64
CA TYR A 69 -3.25 -10.19 -5.80
C TYR A 69 -4.38 -9.95 -6.81
N GLN A 70 -4.04 -9.98 -8.10
CA GLN A 70 -5.04 -9.84 -9.15
C GLN A 70 -5.97 -11.05 -9.23
N ASP A 71 -5.45 -12.25 -8.93
CA ASP A 71 -6.19 -13.50 -8.96
C ASP A 71 -6.51 -14.02 -7.55
N SER A 72 -7.52 -14.90 -7.45
CA SER A 72 -7.82 -15.64 -6.23
C SER A 72 -6.65 -16.57 -5.90
N ILE A 73 -5.97 -16.30 -4.78
CA ILE A 73 -4.82 -17.06 -4.34
C ILE A 73 -5.12 -17.99 -3.16
N SER A 74 -4.44 -19.14 -3.12
CA SER A 74 -4.41 -20.01 -1.95
C SER A 74 -3.39 -19.50 -0.93
N ILE A 75 -3.83 -19.27 0.31
CA ILE A 75 -3.12 -18.57 1.40
C ILE A 75 -1.89 -19.31 2.01
N SER A 76 -1.43 -20.40 1.41
CA SER A 76 -0.13 -21.00 1.80
C SER A 76 1.01 -20.25 1.11
N GLY A 77 1.45 -19.15 1.72
CA GLY A 77 2.52 -18.32 1.18
C GLY A 77 3.60 -17.93 2.18
N THR A 78 4.82 -17.80 1.67
CA THR A 78 5.97 -17.24 2.38
C THR A 78 6.16 -15.80 1.95
N VAL A 79 6.53 -14.95 2.90
CA VAL A 79 6.91 -13.55 2.67
C VAL A 79 8.35 -13.35 3.11
N ALA A 80 9.15 -12.63 2.32
CA ALA A 80 10.53 -12.30 2.66
C ALA A 80 10.92 -10.91 2.18
N PHE A 81 11.39 -10.05 3.09
CA PHE A 81 12.00 -8.79 2.73
C PHE A 81 13.41 -9.00 2.18
N SER A 82 13.81 -8.17 1.21
CA SER A 82 15.21 -8.06 0.82
C SER A 82 16.05 -7.52 1.98
N PRO A 83 17.33 -7.90 2.12
CA PRO A 83 18.19 -7.38 3.19
C PRO A 83 18.35 -5.86 3.18
N THR A 84 18.13 -5.23 2.02
CA THR A 84 18.20 -3.78 1.81
C THR A 84 16.85 -3.09 2.04
N GLY A 85 15.74 -3.83 2.18
CA GLY A 85 14.40 -3.29 2.43
C GLY A 85 13.65 -2.82 1.18
N HIS A 86 14.30 -2.75 0.01
CA HIS A 86 13.68 -2.23 -1.22
C HIS A 86 12.69 -3.19 -1.88
N PHE A 87 12.69 -4.47 -1.51
CA PHE A 87 11.82 -5.45 -2.14
C PHE A 87 11.18 -6.37 -1.13
N LEU A 88 9.98 -6.82 -1.45
CA LEU A 88 9.30 -7.92 -0.78
C LEU A 88 9.08 -9.04 -1.79
N VAL A 89 9.44 -10.27 -1.43
CA VAL A 89 9.16 -11.45 -2.25
C VAL A 89 8.07 -12.24 -1.58
N THR A 90 7.08 -12.65 -2.36
CA THR A 90 6.04 -13.56 -1.90
C THR A 90 5.95 -14.78 -2.79
N THR A 91 5.82 -15.95 -2.19
CA THR A 91 5.53 -17.18 -2.91
C THR A 91 4.07 -17.52 -2.69
N VAL A 92 3.28 -17.61 -3.74
CA VAL A 92 1.85 -17.91 -3.62
C VAL A 92 1.44 -18.89 -4.71
N SER A 93 0.89 -20.03 -4.31
CA SER A 93 0.57 -21.13 -5.24
C SER A 93 1.76 -21.52 -6.13
N GLU A 94 1.75 -21.11 -7.41
CA GLU A 94 2.80 -21.43 -8.40
C GLU A 94 3.61 -20.19 -8.83
N SER A 95 3.34 -19.01 -8.25
CA SER A 95 4.05 -17.77 -8.56
C SER A 95 5.05 -17.39 -7.48
N VAL A 96 6.09 -16.68 -7.92
CA VAL A 96 6.96 -15.88 -7.07
C VAL A 96 6.81 -14.44 -7.53
N ASP A 97 6.17 -13.64 -6.68
CA ASP A 97 5.91 -12.23 -6.96
C ASP A 97 6.95 -11.39 -6.22
N VAL A 98 7.51 -10.41 -6.94
CA VAL A 98 8.49 -9.46 -6.41
C VAL A 98 7.84 -8.09 -6.42
N TRP A 99 7.71 -7.52 -5.24
CA TRP A 99 7.10 -6.22 -5.01
C TRP A 99 8.18 -5.20 -4.69
N SER A 100 8.07 -3.99 -5.25
CA SER A 100 8.86 -2.87 -4.77
C SER A 100 8.32 -2.42 -3.41
N GLY A 101 9.21 -2.11 -2.49
CA GLY A 101 8.88 -1.41 -1.24
C GLY A 101 9.18 0.09 -1.32
N ASP A 102 9.59 0.57 -2.49
CA ASP A 102 9.94 1.96 -2.73
C ASP A 102 8.69 2.76 -3.18
N PRO A 103 8.20 3.70 -2.37
CA PRO A 103 7.04 4.51 -2.75
C PRO A 103 7.30 5.37 -4.00
N GLU A 104 8.56 5.69 -4.32
CA GLU A 104 8.90 6.42 -5.56
C GLU A 104 8.75 5.52 -6.79
N ASP A 105 9.08 4.22 -6.68
CA ASP A 105 8.79 3.23 -7.73
C ASP A 105 7.28 3.06 -7.91
N ASP A 106 6.53 3.01 -6.81
CA ASP A 106 5.07 2.88 -6.84
C ASP A 106 4.42 4.07 -7.54
N GLU A 107 4.85 5.30 -7.25
CA GLU A 107 4.38 6.50 -7.95
C GLU A 107 4.65 6.38 -9.46
N HIS A 108 5.87 6.01 -9.85
CA HIS A 108 6.23 5.85 -11.26
C HIS A 108 5.41 4.75 -11.97
N GLN A 109 5.18 3.63 -11.29
CA GLN A 109 4.38 2.51 -11.80
C GLN A 109 2.92 2.91 -11.93
N LEU A 110 2.35 3.57 -10.93
CA LEU A 110 0.99 4.09 -10.95
C LEU A 110 0.80 5.11 -12.08
N CYS A 111 1.76 6.01 -12.27
CA CYS A 111 1.75 6.97 -13.37
C CYS A 111 1.83 6.32 -14.75
N THR A 112 2.47 5.15 -14.86
CA THR A 112 2.53 4.38 -16.12
C THR A 112 1.27 3.54 -16.34
N ALA A 113 0.62 3.07 -15.28
CA ALA A 113 -0.46 2.09 -15.34
C ALA A 113 -1.88 2.68 -15.28
N VAL A 114 -2.11 3.77 -14.53
CA VAL A 114 -3.46 4.26 -14.19
C VAL A 114 -4.02 5.25 -15.22
N GLY A 115 -3.19 5.73 -16.16
CA GLY A 115 -3.60 6.65 -17.22
C GLY A 115 -3.27 8.11 -16.88
N ASP A 116 -3.95 9.06 -17.55
CA ASP A 116 -3.65 10.48 -17.42
C ASP A 116 -3.81 10.98 -15.98
N ALA A 117 -2.91 11.86 -15.54
CA ALA A 117 -3.02 12.54 -14.26
C ALA A 117 -4.35 13.28 -14.16
N ILE A 118 -4.94 13.24 -12.96
CA ILE A 118 -6.15 13.98 -12.61
C ILE A 118 -6.01 15.48 -12.99
N ASP A 119 -6.98 16.02 -13.73
CA ASP A 119 -6.90 17.41 -14.17
C ASP A 119 -7.26 18.40 -13.02
N PRO A 120 -6.94 19.71 -13.13
CA PRO A 120 -7.23 20.67 -12.06
C PRO A 120 -8.71 20.78 -11.66
N LYS A 121 -9.64 20.53 -12.59
CA LYS A 121 -11.09 20.57 -12.30
C LYS A 121 -11.49 19.35 -11.50
N GLU A 122 -10.97 18.18 -11.83
CA GLU A 122 -11.19 16.96 -11.06
C GLU A 122 -10.51 17.03 -9.69
N TRP A 123 -9.31 17.61 -9.61
CA TRP A 123 -8.62 17.86 -8.33
C TRP A 123 -9.46 18.74 -7.41
N GLN A 124 -10.01 19.84 -7.93
CA GLN A 124 -10.86 20.72 -7.15
C GLN A 124 -12.16 20.04 -6.68
N LYS A 125 -12.60 18.99 -7.37
CA LYS A 125 -13.77 18.19 -6.99
C LYS A 125 -13.45 17.21 -5.85
N TYR A 126 -12.30 16.51 -5.90
CA TYR A 126 -11.98 15.43 -4.96
C TYR A 126 -11.03 15.85 -3.83
N VAL A 127 -10.19 16.86 -4.04
CA VAL A 127 -9.19 17.36 -3.09
C VAL A 127 -9.28 18.90 -2.97
N PRO A 128 -10.45 19.46 -2.59
CA PRO A 128 -10.74 20.90 -2.70
C PRO A 128 -9.88 21.80 -1.78
N HIS A 129 -9.27 21.23 -0.74
CA HIS A 129 -8.54 21.97 0.29
C HIS A 129 -7.02 21.97 0.07
N GLU A 130 -6.52 21.27 -0.93
CA GLU A 130 -5.10 21.22 -1.28
C GLU A 130 -4.83 21.99 -2.56
N ARG A 131 -3.61 22.54 -2.66
CA ARG A 131 -3.15 23.11 -3.93
C ARG A 131 -3.03 21.98 -4.95
N TYR A 132 -3.28 22.30 -6.22
CA TYR A 132 -3.04 21.36 -7.30
C TYR A 132 -1.57 20.94 -7.31
N THR A 133 -1.31 19.67 -7.07
CA THR A 133 0.02 19.03 -7.14
C THR A 133 -0.22 17.67 -7.77
N PRO A 134 -0.16 17.56 -9.11
CA PRO A 134 -0.52 16.33 -9.79
C PRO A 134 0.44 15.22 -9.33
N PRO A 135 -0.05 14.02 -8.99
CA PRO A 135 0.79 12.92 -8.52
C PRO A 135 1.73 12.38 -9.60
N CYS A 136 1.43 12.66 -10.87
CA CYS A 136 2.26 12.28 -12.01
C CYS A 136 2.71 13.53 -12.74
N GLU A 137 4.04 13.68 -12.90
CA GLU A 137 4.60 14.79 -13.64
C GLU A 137 4.33 14.58 -15.15
N GLN A 138 3.28 15.22 -15.67
CA GLN A 138 2.96 15.14 -17.08
C GLN A 138 3.91 16.05 -17.89
N PRO A 139 4.61 15.52 -18.91
CA PRO A 139 5.35 16.36 -19.82
C PRO A 139 4.34 17.18 -20.64
N ASN A 140 4.27 18.49 -20.35
CA ASN A 140 3.53 19.53 -21.09
C ASN A 140 2.09 19.85 -20.67
N VAL A 141 1.84 20.17 -19.39
CA VAL A 141 0.69 21.03 -19.05
C VAL A 141 1.19 22.47 -19.01
N PRO A 142 0.74 23.39 -19.91
CA PRO A 142 1.15 24.78 -19.84
C PRO A 142 0.68 25.37 -18.50
N ASP A 143 1.65 25.93 -17.78
CA ASP A 143 1.47 26.61 -16.50
C ASP A 143 0.20 27.48 -16.53
N VAL A 144 -0.80 27.13 -15.72
CA VAL A 144 -1.99 27.97 -15.57
C VAL A 144 -1.56 29.18 -14.76
N ILE A 145 -1.12 30.23 -15.47
CA ILE A 145 -0.78 31.52 -14.87
C ILE A 145 -2.02 32.04 -14.15
N HIS A 146 -1.99 32.00 -12.81
CA HIS A 146 -2.96 32.71 -12.00
C HIS A 146 -2.74 34.22 -12.16
N PRO A 147 -3.78 35.02 -12.46
CA PRO A 147 -3.64 36.47 -12.49
C PRO A 147 -3.32 36.98 -11.08
N VAL A 148 -2.21 37.73 -10.97
CA VAL A 148 -1.86 38.50 -9.77
C VAL A 148 -3.03 39.44 -9.44
N PRO A 149 -3.54 39.48 -8.20
CA PRO A 149 -4.60 40.41 -7.85
C PRO A 149 -4.04 41.83 -7.95
N THR A 150 -4.50 42.57 -8.95
CA THR A 150 -4.27 44.01 -9.02
C THR A 150 -5.03 44.65 -7.87
N GLY A 151 -4.27 45.20 -6.91
CA GLY A 151 -4.83 46.03 -5.85
C GLY A 151 -5.67 47.15 -6.46
N ALA A 152 -6.91 47.28 -5.99
CA ALA A 152 -7.76 48.41 -6.29
C ALA A 152 -7.22 49.66 -5.57
N PRO A 153 -7.34 50.87 -6.17
CA PRO A 153 -6.98 52.12 -5.52
C PRO A 153 -7.94 52.51 -4.39
#